data_AF-A0A2Z4W8W3-F1
#
_entry.id   AF-A0A2Z4W8W3-F1
#
_cell.length_a   1.000
_cell.length_b   1.000
_cell.length_c   1.000
_cell.angle_alpha   90.00
_cell.angle_beta   90.00
_cell.angle_gamma   90.00
#
_symmetry.space_group_name_H-M   'P 1'
#
loop_
_entity.id
_entity.type
_entity.pdbx_description
1 polymer ?
#
loop_
_entity_poly.entity_id
_entity_poly.type
_entity_poly.pdbx_seq_one_letter_code
_entity_poly.pdbx_strand_id
1 'polypeptide(L)'
;MNNRNLKELDKIFKDLIDSTENENKIQQIKDSRKYIKSNWEGIVNYYKKSGAINCSAEGHISHILSDRLSSRPLGWSVQGVHQMSRLRAYTANGGAIYELFEKTLKKKKNYFYLSKKVVNSTMKNKCIEKFNNIESLNTGKKTGLNYLLKALRGA
;
A
#
# COMPACT_ATOMS: atom_id res chain seq x y z
N MET A 1 -19.92 29.75 22.86
CA MET A 1 -18.45 29.54 22.80
C MET A 1 -18.04 28.77 24.04
N ASN A 2 -17.31 27.67 23.89
CA ASN A 2 -16.99 26.77 25.02
C ASN A 2 -16.00 27.49 25.96
N ASN A 3 -16.39 27.78 27.20
CA ASN A 3 -15.67 28.69 28.10
C ASN A 3 -14.39 28.10 28.74
N ARG A 4 -13.92 26.94 28.25
CA ARG A 4 -12.67 26.25 28.64
C ARG A 4 -12.45 26.24 30.16
N ASN A 5 -13.50 25.89 30.90
CA ASN A 5 -13.49 25.95 32.36
C ASN A 5 -13.32 24.56 32.97
N LEU A 6 -12.14 24.28 33.51
CA LEU A 6 -11.84 23.00 34.18
C LEU A 6 -12.75 22.75 35.40
N LYS A 7 -13.20 23.80 36.07
CA LYS A 7 -14.10 23.68 37.24
C LYS A 7 -15.50 23.21 36.84
N GLU A 8 -15.96 23.62 35.67
CA GLU A 8 -17.26 23.21 35.14
C GLU A 8 -17.21 21.76 34.65
N LEU A 9 -16.11 21.37 34.00
CA LEU A 9 -15.82 19.98 33.68
C LEU A 9 -15.88 19.10 34.93
N ASP A 10 -15.23 19.53 36.02
CA ASP A 10 -15.24 18.79 37.28
C ASP A 10 -16.62 18.63 37.90
N LYS A 11 -17.50 19.63 37.75
CA LYS A 11 -18.90 19.52 38.20
C LYS A 11 -19.64 18.47 37.39
N ILE A 12 -19.57 18.53 36.06
CA ILE A 12 -20.24 17.58 35.17
C ILE A 12 -19.80 16.14 35.46
N PHE A 13 -18.50 15.90 35.63
CA PHE A 13 -18.00 14.56 35.96
C PHE A 13 -18.43 14.09 37.35
N LYS A 14 -18.63 15.01 38.30
CA LYS A 14 -19.16 14.67 39.61
C LYS A 14 -20.63 14.27 39.50
N ASP A 15 -21.44 15.05 38.81
CA ASP A 15 -22.86 14.77 38.58
C ASP A 15 -23.06 13.43 37.82
N LEU A 16 -22.17 13.12 36.87
CA LEU A 16 -22.15 11.82 36.17
C LEU A 16 -21.83 10.64 37.08
N ILE A 17 -20.91 10.82 38.03
CA ILE A 17 -20.58 9.77 39.01
C ILE A 17 -21.76 9.57 39.95
N ASP A 18 -22.35 10.67 40.45
CA ASP A 18 -23.45 10.63 41.42
C ASP A 18 -24.74 10.04 40.82
N SER A 19 -24.95 10.14 39.51
CA SER A 19 -26.10 9.57 38.78
C SER A 19 -25.88 8.14 38.25
N THR A 20 -24.67 7.58 38.39
CA THR A 20 -24.35 6.25 37.87
C THR A 20 -24.24 5.25 39.01
N GLU A 21 -25.07 4.21 39.01
CA GLU A 21 -25.05 3.17 40.04
C GLU A 21 -24.00 2.07 39.78
N ASN A 22 -23.63 1.86 38.51
CA ASN A 22 -22.72 0.77 38.12
C ASN A 22 -21.25 1.13 38.38
N GLU A 23 -20.60 0.42 39.30
CA GLU A 23 -19.20 0.65 39.68
C GLU A 23 -18.20 0.61 38.51
N ASN A 24 -18.37 -0.30 37.55
CA ASN A 24 -17.51 -0.38 36.37
C ASN A 24 -17.64 0.88 35.50
N LYS A 25 -18.87 1.39 35.33
CA LYS A 25 -19.11 2.63 34.59
C LYS A 25 -18.57 3.84 35.35
N ILE A 26 -18.71 3.89 36.67
CA ILE A 26 -18.11 4.93 37.52
C ILE A 26 -16.58 4.95 37.32
N GLN A 27 -15.94 3.79 37.28
CA GLN A 27 -14.50 3.70 37.05
C GLN A 27 -14.11 4.23 35.66
N GLN A 28 -14.85 3.86 34.60
CA GLN A 28 -14.65 4.40 33.26
C GLN A 28 -14.80 5.92 33.20
N ILE A 29 -15.78 6.48 33.92
CA ILE A 29 -16.02 7.93 34.01
C ILE A 29 -14.82 8.61 34.72
N LYS A 30 -14.32 8.03 35.81
CA LYS A 30 -13.13 8.53 36.53
C LYS A 30 -11.88 8.51 35.65
N ASP A 31 -11.67 7.43 34.90
CA ASP A 31 -10.53 7.29 34.00
C ASP A 31 -10.61 8.30 32.86
N SER A 32 -11.80 8.49 32.29
CA SER A 32 -12.06 9.50 31.26
C SER A 32 -11.77 10.92 31.77
N ARG A 33 -12.22 11.25 32.99
CA ARG A 33 -11.92 12.54 33.64
C ARG A 33 -10.42 12.75 33.80
N LYS A 34 -9.71 11.72 34.30
CA LYS A 34 -8.26 11.77 34.50
C LYS A 34 -7.54 12.03 33.17
N TYR A 35 -7.94 11.32 32.11
CA TYR A 35 -7.36 11.48 30.78
C TYR A 35 -7.59 12.89 30.21
N ILE A 36 -8.80 13.44 30.30
CA ILE A 36 -9.09 14.78 29.80
C ILE A 36 -8.27 15.82 30.58
N LYS A 37 -8.16 15.68 31.90
CA LYS A 37 -7.36 16.57 32.75
C LYS A 37 -5.88 16.52 32.40
N SER A 38 -5.31 15.34 32.24
CA SER A 38 -3.88 15.20 31.90
C SER A 38 -3.55 15.79 30.53
N ASN A 39 -4.51 15.83 29.61
CA ASN A 39 -4.33 16.36 28.25
C ASN A 39 -4.93 17.76 28.06
N TRP A 40 -5.36 18.43 29.14
CA TRP A 40 -6.12 19.68 29.07
C TRP A 40 -5.41 20.80 28.30
N GLU A 41 -4.11 20.94 28.52
CA GLU A 41 -3.30 21.94 27.83
C GLU A 41 -3.28 21.72 26.32
N GLY A 42 -3.12 20.47 25.87
CA GLY A 42 -3.19 20.09 24.45
C GLY A 42 -4.57 20.40 23.84
N ILE A 43 -5.64 20.09 24.57
CA ILE A 43 -7.03 20.40 24.16
C ILE A 43 -7.20 21.91 24.00
N VAL A 44 -6.78 22.71 24.98
CA VAL A 44 -6.88 24.18 24.92
C VAL A 44 -6.08 24.75 23.76
N ASN A 45 -4.86 24.26 23.55
CA ASN A 45 -3.97 24.70 22.48
C ASN A 45 -4.54 24.38 21.09
N TYR A 46 -5.17 23.22 20.92
CA TYR A 46 -5.87 22.85 19.70
C TYR A 46 -6.94 23.89 19.33
N TYR A 47 -7.78 24.29 20.29
CA TYR A 47 -8.84 25.30 20.06
C TYR A 47 -8.35 26.75 19.95
N LYS A 48 -7.09 27.04 20.30
CA LYS A 48 -6.47 28.36 20.09
C LYS A 48 -5.90 28.52 18.68
N LYS A 49 -5.58 27.41 18.00
CA LYS A 49 -4.95 27.42 16.68
C LYS A 49 -5.98 27.68 15.59
N SER A 50 -5.83 28.78 14.84
CA SER A 50 -6.62 29.04 13.65
C SER A 50 -6.38 27.96 12.60
N GLY A 51 -7.46 27.34 12.09
CA GLY A 51 -7.37 26.27 11.10
C GLY A 51 -7.23 24.86 11.67
N ALA A 52 -7.50 24.66 12.97
CA ALA A 52 -7.66 23.33 13.53
C ALA A 52 -8.85 22.61 12.85
N ILE A 53 -8.55 21.64 11.99
CA ILE A 53 -9.54 20.79 11.34
C ILE A 53 -10.00 19.76 12.36
N ASN A 54 -11.28 19.80 12.72
CA ASN A 54 -11.93 18.77 13.55
C ASN A 54 -11.78 17.42 12.84
N CYS A 55 -10.81 16.62 13.27
CA CYS A 55 -10.49 15.33 12.67
C CYS A 55 -10.77 14.24 13.70
N SER A 56 -11.62 13.28 13.35
CA SER A 56 -11.76 12.03 14.10
C SER A 56 -10.60 11.12 13.73
N ALA A 57 -9.37 11.53 14.11
CA ALA A 57 -8.14 10.87 13.69
C ALA A 57 -8.14 9.38 14.03
N GLU A 58 -8.66 9.05 15.21
CA GLU A 58 -8.80 7.67 15.67
C GLU A 58 -9.83 6.88 14.86
N GLY A 59 -10.98 7.48 14.54
CA GLY A 59 -12.00 6.86 13.69
C GLY A 59 -11.48 6.63 12.27
N HIS A 60 -10.76 7.61 11.70
CA HIS A 60 -10.15 7.48 10.38
C HIS A 60 -9.05 6.42 10.36
N ILE A 61 -8.18 6.36 11.36
CA ILE A 61 -7.11 5.37 11.41
C ILE A 61 -7.67 3.96 11.63
N SER A 62 -8.57 3.78 12.59
CA SER A 62 -9.16 2.48 12.89
C SER A 62 -10.05 1.96 11.76
N HIS A 63 -10.91 2.81 11.19
CA HIS A 63 -11.86 2.38 10.16
C HIS A 63 -11.21 2.26 8.78
N ILE A 64 -10.34 3.20 8.38
CA ILE A 64 -9.76 3.21 7.03
C ILE A 64 -8.51 2.32 6.97
N LEU A 65 -7.60 2.41 7.96
CA LEU A 65 -6.33 1.70 7.93
C LEU A 65 -6.42 0.33 8.59
N SER A 66 -7.02 0.22 9.77
CA SER A 66 -7.02 -1.04 10.54
C SER A 66 -7.92 -2.12 9.95
N ASP A 67 -8.92 -1.78 9.14
CA ASP A 67 -9.83 -2.74 8.49
C ASP A 67 -9.13 -3.88 7.72
N ARG A 68 -7.93 -3.65 7.18
CA ARG A 68 -7.12 -4.71 6.53
C ARG A 68 -5.78 -4.96 7.17
N LEU A 69 -5.25 -3.97 7.89
CA LEU A 69 -3.97 -4.12 8.57
C LEU A 69 -4.11 -4.86 9.91
N SER A 70 -5.30 -4.86 10.51
CA SER A 70 -5.59 -5.46 11.82
C SER A 70 -6.57 -6.64 11.76
N SER A 71 -7.36 -6.79 10.70
CA SER A 71 -8.43 -7.80 10.65
C SER A 71 -7.93 -9.23 10.44
N ARG A 72 -6.73 -9.40 9.87
CA ARG A 72 -6.06 -10.70 9.73
C ARG A 72 -4.60 -10.55 10.10
N PRO A 73 -4.04 -11.41 10.99
CA PRO A 73 -2.62 -11.39 11.31
C PRO A 73 -1.84 -11.81 10.07
N LEU A 74 -1.48 -10.83 9.26
CA LEU A 74 -0.63 -10.96 8.09
C LEU A 74 0.70 -10.32 8.47
N GLY A 75 1.80 -11.05 8.26
CA GLY A 75 3.14 -10.49 8.39
C GLY A 75 3.35 -9.45 7.30
N TRP A 76 3.06 -8.19 7.58
CA TRP A 76 3.36 -7.09 6.67
C TRP A 76 4.83 -6.73 6.77
N SER A 77 5.51 -6.61 5.63
CA SER A 77 6.78 -5.90 5.60
C SER A 77 6.55 -4.41 5.83
N VAL A 78 7.55 -3.70 6.37
CA VAL A 78 7.49 -2.24 6.59
C VAL A 78 7.15 -1.48 5.30
N GLN A 79 7.71 -1.93 4.19
CA GLN A 79 7.43 -1.35 2.88
C GLN A 79 5.99 -1.66 2.41
N GLY A 80 5.52 -2.89 2.62
CA GLY A 80 4.18 -3.32 2.23
C GLY A 80 3.09 -2.56 2.99
N VAL A 81 3.24 -2.42 4.31
CA VAL A 81 2.28 -1.65 5.12
C VAL A 81 2.24 -0.18 4.71
N HIS A 82 3.39 0.42 4.40
CA HIS A 82 3.46 1.81 3.95
C HIS A 82 2.81 2.03 2.58
N GLN A 83 2.98 1.11 1.64
CA GLN A 83 2.30 1.21 0.34
C GLN A 83 0.79 1.02 0.48
N MET A 84 0.38 0.03 1.29
CA MET A 84 -1.03 -0.28 1.52
C MET A 84 -1.76 0.86 2.22
N SER A 85 -1.16 1.48 3.23
CA SER A 85 -1.76 2.61 3.95
C SER A 85 -2.00 3.81 3.04
N ARG A 86 -1.04 4.12 2.15
CA ARG A 86 -1.18 5.19 1.16
C ARG A 86 -2.28 4.93 0.14
N LEU A 87 -2.39 3.70 -0.37
CA LEU A 87 -3.45 3.33 -1.29
C LEU A 87 -4.83 3.45 -0.63
N ARG A 88 -4.96 3.04 0.64
CA ARG A 88 -6.20 3.16 1.40
C ARG A 88 -6.61 4.60 1.64
N ALA A 89 -5.67 5.44 2.06
CA ALA A 89 -5.92 6.87 2.22
C ALA A 89 -6.35 7.51 0.88
N TYR A 90 -5.69 7.14 -0.22
CA TYR A 90 -6.04 7.62 -1.55
C TYR A 90 -7.47 7.22 -1.95
N THR A 91 -7.86 5.96 -1.74
CA THR A 91 -9.23 5.52 -2.04
C THR A 91 -10.28 6.18 -1.16
N ALA A 92 -10.00 6.36 0.13
CA ALA A 92 -10.94 7.02 1.04
C ALA A 92 -11.17 8.49 0.66
N ASN A 93 -10.16 9.14 0.07
CA ASN A 93 -10.25 10.48 -0.49
C ASN A 93 -10.89 10.51 -1.90
N GLY A 94 -11.55 9.43 -2.35
CA GLY A 94 -12.23 9.35 -3.65
C GLY A 94 -11.31 9.03 -4.83
N GLY A 95 -10.06 8.65 -4.59
CA GLY A 95 -9.10 8.32 -5.64
C GLY A 95 -9.40 6.98 -6.33
N ALA A 96 -9.41 6.99 -7.67
CA ALA A 96 -9.55 5.78 -8.47
C ALA A 96 -8.20 5.04 -8.59
N ILE A 97 -8.08 3.87 -7.94
CA ILE A 97 -6.83 3.06 -7.95
C ILE A 97 -6.40 2.74 -9.39
N TYR A 98 -7.35 2.40 -10.25
CA TYR A 98 -7.06 1.99 -11.62
C TYR A 98 -6.34 3.09 -12.41
N GLU A 99 -6.79 4.34 -12.28
CA GLU A 99 -6.14 5.49 -12.91
C GLU A 99 -4.73 5.73 -12.37
N LEU A 100 -4.54 5.58 -11.06
CA LEU A 100 -3.23 5.68 -10.43
C LEU A 100 -2.28 4.60 -10.96
N PHE A 101 -2.80 3.39 -11.15
CA PHE A 101 -2.05 2.27 -11.70
C PHE A 101 -1.70 2.48 -13.18
N GLU A 102 -2.64 2.95 -13.99
CA GLU A 102 -2.37 3.31 -15.39
C GLU A 102 -1.27 4.37 -15.51
N LYS A 103 -1.35 5.44 -14.70
CA LYS A 103 -0.35 6.53 -14.71
C LYS A 103 1.04 6.02 -14.31
N THR A 104 1.13 5.12 -13.33
CA THR A 104 2.40 4.52 -12.90
C THR A 104 2.97 3.56 -13.95
N LEU A 105 2.12 2.76 -14.62
CA LEU A 105 2.53 1.91 -15.74
C LEU A 105 3.02 2.73 -16.94
N LYS A 106 2.31 3.80 -17.31
CA LYS A 106 2.70 4.72 -18.40
C LYS A 106 4.06 5.37 -18.11
N LYS A 107 4.31 5.80 -16.86
CA LYS A 107 5.64 6.30 -16.44
C LYS A 107 6.75 5.26 -16.54
N LYS A 108 6.50 4.00 -16.14
CA LYS A 108 7.50 2.92 -16.23
C LYS A 108 7.83 2.52 -17.67
N LYS A 109 6.85 2.55 -18.58
CA LYS A 109 7.06 2.27 -20.01
C LYS A 109 8.10 3.21 -20.65
N ASN A 110 8.20 4.46 -20.19
CA ASN A 110 9.19 5.43 -20.70
C ASN A 110 10.65 5.07 -20.36
N TYR A 111 10.91 4.14 -19.42
CA TYR A 111 12.26 3.74 -19.02
C TYR A 111 12.70 2.38 -19.59
N PHE A 112 11.85 1.68 -20.35
CA PHE A 112 12.21 0.42 -21.01
C PHE A 112 12.40 0.62 -22.51
N TYR A 113 13.27 1.56 -22.89
CA TYR A 113 13.88 1.51 -24.21
C TYR A 113 15.05 0.53 -24.13
N LEU A 114 14.80 -0.77 -24.29
CA LEU A 114 15.89 -1.64 -24.70
C LEU A 114 16.36 -1.12 -26.05
N SER A 115 17.58 -0.59 -26.09
CA SER A 115 18.09 -0.04 -27.35
C SER A 115 18.02 -1.15 -28.40
N LYS A 116 17.47 -0.84 -29.58
CA LYS A 116 17.43 -1.80 -30.71
C LYS A 116 18.82 -2.42 -30.95
N LYS A 117 19.89 -1.68 -30.63
CA LYS A 117 21.28 -2.11 -30.71
C LYS A 117 21.60 -3.26 -29.74
N VAL A 118 21.15 -3.16 -28.49
CA VAL A 118 21.34 -4.22 -27.47
C VAL A 118 20.57 -5.46 -27.88
N VAL A 119 19.28 -5.34 -28.21
CA VAL A 119 18.45 -6.48 -28.68
C VAL A 119 19.05 -7.15 -29.91
N ASN A 120 19.44 -6.36 -30.93
CA ASN A 120 20.03 -6.90 -32.16
C ASN A 120 21.40 -7.57 -31.91
N SER A 121 22.19 -7.05 -30.97
CA SER A 121 23.48 -7.66 -30.62
C SER A 121 23.32 -9.00 -29.91
N THR A 122 22.31 -9.14 -29.05
CA THR A 122 22.02 -10.42 -28.37
C THR A 122 21.39 -11.42 -29.32
N MET A 123 20.51 -10.99 -30.24
CA MET A 123 19.96 -11.87 -31.28
C MET A 123 21.04 -12.32 -32.28
N LYS A 124 21.99 -11.46 -32.65
CA LYS A 124 23.16 -11.85 -33.48
C LYS A 124 24.04 -12.91 -32.81
N ASN A 125 24.21 -12.83 -31.49
CA ASN A 125 25.11 -13.72 -30.77
C ASN A 125 24.47 -15.06 -30.36
N LYS A 126 23.13 -15.18 -30.39
CA LYS A 126 22.43 -16.41 -29.96
C LYS A 126 22.24 -17.43 -31.08
N CYS A 127 22.30 -17.02 -32.35
CA CYS A 127 22.20 -17.92 -33.49
C CYS A 127 23.52 -17.90 -34.28
N ILE A 128 24.49 -18.71 -33.86
CA ILE A 128 25.69 -19.04 -34.66
C ILE A 128 25.32 -20.03 -35.80
N GLU A 129 24.10 -20.57 -35.79
CA GLU A 129 23.59 -21.38 -36.88
C GLU A 129 23.38 -20.53 -38.14
N LYS A 130 24.33 -20.62 -39.07
CA LYS A 130 24.10 -20.24 -40.46
C LYS A 130 23.17 -21.27 -41.08
N PHE A 131 21.94 -20.86 -41.43
CA PHE A 131 21.03 -21.68 -42.22
C PHE A 131 21.78 -22.25 -43.43
N ASN A 132 21.68 -23.57 -43.63
CA ASN A 132 22.28 -24.30 -44.76
C ASN A 132 23.82 -24.41 -44.77
N ASN A 133 24.49 -24.38 -43.62
CA ASN A 133 25.96 -24.59 -43.58
C ASN A 133 26.39 -26.07 -43.72
N ILE A 134 25.45 -27.02 -43.70
CA ILE A 134 25.77 -28.45 -43.81
C ILE A 134 25.47 -28.90 -45.24
N GLU A 135 26.52 -29.09 -46.05
CA GLU A 135 26.42 -29.46 -47.46
C GLU A 135 25.64 -30.76 -47.69
N SER A 136 25.77 -31.74 -46.78
CA SER A 136 25.08 -33.03 -46.84
C SER A 136 23.56 -32.92 -46.70
N LEU A 137 23.05 -31.86 -46.04
CA LEU A 137 21.62 -31.55 -45.96
C LEU A 137 21.12 -30.79 -47.20
N ASN A 138 22.00 -30.02 -47.86
CA ASN A 138 21.65 -29.19 -49.02
C ASN A 138 21.66 -29.95 -50.35
N THR A 139 22.37 -31.08 -50.44
CA THR A 139 22.56 -31.82 -51.70
C THR A 139 21.29 -32.53 -52.20
N GLY A 140 20.19 -32.53 -51.43
CA GLY A 140 18.91 -33.15 -51.77
C GLY A 140 18.91 -34.69 -51.78
N LYS A 141 20.08 -35.32 -51.66
CA LYS A 141 20.25 -36.77 -51.63
C LYS A 141 19.83 -37.33 -50.27
N LYS A 142 18.86 -38.24 -50.26
CA LYS A 142 18.34 -38.91 -49.05
C LYS A 142 19.26 -40.05 -48.61
N THR A 143 20.40 -39.70 -48.01
CA THR A 143 21.35 -40.67 -47.43
C THR A 143 21.04 -40.91 -45.94
N GLY A 144 21.56 -42.00 -45.35
CA GLY A 144 21.39 -42.29 -43.91
C GLY A 144 21.87 -41.14 -43.01
N LEU A 145 22.99 -40.51 -43.38
CA LEU A 145 23.51 -39.32 -42.70
C LEU A 145 22.56 -38.12 -42.79
N ASN A 146 21.88 -37.92 -43.93
CA ASN A 146 20.88 -36.85 -44.10
C ASN A 146 19.69 -37.04 -43.14
N TYR A 147 19.15 -38.25 -43.03
CA TYR A 147 18.06 -38.55 -42.10
C TYR A 147 18.43 -38.32 -40.64
N LEU A 148 19.63 -38.77 -40.24
CA LEU A 148 20.11 -38.65 -38.87
C LEU A 148 20.32 -37.18 -38.47
N LEU A 149 20.94 -36.39 -39.37
CA LEU A 149 21.14 -34.96 -39.15
C LEU A 149 19.83 -34.17 -39.15
N LYS A 150 18.83 -34.55 -39.96
CA LYS A 150 17.48 -33.97 -39.90
C LYS A 150 16.76 -34.28 -38.58
N ALA A 151 16.89 -35.50 -38.07
CA ALA A 151 16.32 -35.88 -36.78
C ALA A 151 16.93 -35.08 -35.62
N LEU A 152 18.26 -34.87 -35.64
CA LEU A 152 18.97 -34.08 -34.62
C LEU A 152 18.66 -32.58 -34.68
N ARG A 153 18.42 -32.01 -35.87
CA ARG A 153 18.12 -30.59 -36.05
C ARG A 153 16.74 -30.19 -35.47
N GLY A 154 15.88 -31.17 -35.17
CA GLY A 154 14.46 -30.92 -34.93
C GLY A 154 13.77 -30.61 -36.27
N ALA A 155 12.62 -31.24 -36.52
CA ALA A 155 11.85 -31.04 -37.74
C ALA A 155 11.50 -29.56 -37.97
#